data_AF-A0A174HSH6-F1
#
_entry.id   AF-A0A174HSH6-F1
#
_cell.length_a   1.000
_cell.length_b   1.000
_cell.length_c   1.000
_cell.angle_alpha   90.00
_cell.angle_beta   90.00
_cell.angle_gamma   90.00
#
_symmetry.space_group_name_H-M   'P 1'
#
loop_
_entity.id
_entity.type
_entity.pdbx_description
1 polymer ?
#
loop_
_entity_poly.entity_id
_entity_poly.type
_entity_poly.pdbx_seq_one_letter_code
_entity_poly.pdbx_strand_id
1 'polypeptide(L)'
;MNTHQLNLNEIRGFGRKKPFLNLAFLMGALGIGGIPFWNGYISKTLLHESIIEYSKAPVFVFVEWMFLISGGLTVAYMLKLYVSVFWEKNADPARQAEFDGMGKHYINKQSMFAIGVSAVVLPILGMTPVKTMEALAGAAQGFMRMEGEAHIPHFFSMECLKGGLISIAIGALVYLLVIRRVFLRKKEGGASTYVDAWPKWLDLENLVYRPLIQRVLPFIGIFVCRIGDSLVDGLVVALRKTLYRDRKIPYRTGSLPKVDTAIGKLLDQGAAYLKRQEENVSYRRKLGIRALERKESRDMIRYSLSYGLQLAGIGMILILVYLLL
;
A
#
# COMPACT_ATOMS: atom_id res chain seq x y z
N MET A 1 9.71 11.83 -12.02
CA MET A 1 9.07 10.78 -12.83
C MET A 1 9.65 9.45 -12.37
N ASN A 2 8.85 8.59 -11.72
CA ASN A 2 9.30 7.23 -11.39
C ASN A 2 9.20 6.38 -12.66
N THR A 3 10.06 5.37 -12.84
CA THR A 3 10.11 4.56 -14.06
C THR A 3 8.86 3.71 -14.28
N HIS A 4 7.97 3.58 -13.27
CA HIS A 4 6.74 2.76 -13.29
C HIS A 4 6.94 1.32 -13.80
N GLN A 5 8.18 0.82 -13.75
CA GLN A 5 8.58 -0.48 -14.24
C GLN A 5 9.16 -1.29 -13.09
N LEU A 6 8.67 -2.53 -12.98
CA LEU A 6 9.11 -3.49 -11.96
C LEU A 6 10.11 -4.51 -12.55
N ASN A 7 10.24 -4.55 -13.88
CA ASN A 7 11.12 -5.49 -14.55
C ASN A 7 12.57 -5.01 -14.50
N LEU A 8 13.44 -5.85 -13.92
CA LEU A 8 14.86 -5.55 -13.74
C LEU A 8 15.57 -5.18 -15.06
N ASN A 9 15.19 -5.82 -16.17
CA ASN A 9 15.81 -5.55 -17.47
C ASN A 9 15.49 -4.16 -18.00
N GLU A 10 14.35 -3.58 -17.61
CA GLU A 10 13.90 -2.27 -18.10
C GLU A 10 14.46 -1.12 -17.25
N ILE A 11 14.57 -1.32 -15.92
CA ILE A 11 15.14 -0.35 -14.98
C ILE A 11 16.68 -0.38 -14.92
N ARG A 12 17.30 -1.37 -15.58
CA ARG A 12 18.75 -1.55 -15.64
C ARG A 12 19.44 -0.25 -16.08
N GLY A 13 20.48 0.14 -15.35
CA GLY A 13 21.25 1.35 -15.62
C GLY A 13 20.61 2.68 -15.19
N PHE A 14 19.44 2.67 -14.55
CA PHE A 14 18.78 3.88 -14.05
C PHE A 14 19.63 4.64 -13.01
N GLY A 15 20.31 3.91 -12.12
CA GLY A 15 21.10 4.47 -11.02
C GLY A 15 22.43 5.10 -11.46
N ARG A 16 22.81 4.96 -12.73
CA ARG A 16 24.04 5.55 -13.27
C ARG A 16 23.98 7.08 -13.18
N LYS A 17 25.15 7.69 -12.90
CA LYS A 17 25.35 9.14 -12.71
C LYS A 17 24.49 9.78 -11.60
N LYS A 18 23.91 8.99 -10.68
CA LYS A 18 23.09 9.47 -9.55
C LYS A 18 23.76 9.11 -8.22
N PRO A 19 24.71 9.93 -7.73
CA PRO A 19 25.53 9.57 -6.56
C PRO A 19 24.70 9.42 -5.28
N PHE A 20 23.72 10.30 -5.05
CA PHE A 20 22.84 10.20 -3.89
C PHE A 20 22.06 8.88 -3.87
N LEU A 21 21.45 8.51 -5.01
CA LEU A 21 20.68 7.26 -5.10
C LEU A 21 21.57 6.03 -4.93
N ASN A 22 22.78 6.07 -5.49
CA ASN A 22 23.78 5.01 -5.32
C ASN A 22 24.14 4.82 -3.85
N LEU A 23 24.50 5.90 -3.16
CA LEU A 23 24.87 5.84 -1.74
C LEU A 23 23.69 5.36 -0.88
N ALA A 24 22.50 5.93 -1.07
CA ALA A 24 21.33 5.55 -0.29
C ALA A 24 20.95 4.07 -0.49
N PHE A 25 20.95 3.60 -1.73
CA PHE A 25 20.68 2.19 -2.02
C PHE A 25 21.77 1.29 -1.45
N LEU A 26 23.05 1.67 -1.59
CA LEU A 26 24.17 0.91 -1.06
C LEU A 26 24.05 0.76 0.46
N MET A 27 23.77 1.82 1.22
CA MET A 27 23.58 1.74 2.67
C MET A 27 22.48 0.74 3.05
N GLY A 28 21.35 0.74 2.33
CA GLY A 28 20.29 -0.24 2.53
C GLY A 28 20.71 -1.66 2.16
N ALA A 29 21.38 -1.84 1.03
CA ALA A 29 21.85 -3.13 0.54
C ALA A 29 22.91 -3.75 1.46
N LEU A 30 23.85 -2.96 1.98
CA LEU A 30 24.84 -3.40 2.97
C LEU A 30 24.16 -3.79 4.29
N GLY A 31 23.14 -3.02 4.70
CA GLY A 31 22.29 -3.32 5.85
C GLY A 31 21.58 -4.66 5.74
N ILE A 32 20.84 -4.89 4.66
CA ILE A 32 20.11 -6.15 4.44
C ILE A 32 21.08 -7.31 4.18
N GLY A 33 22.18 -7.04 3.48
CA GLY A 33 23.27 -7.97 3.25
C GLY A 33 23.90 -8.46 4.56
N GLY A 34 23.84 -7.68 5.63
CA GLY A 34 24.42 -8.01 6.92
C GLY A 34 25.94 -7.86 6.92
N ILE A 35 26.43 -6.80 6.30
CA ILE A 35 27.86 -6.47 6.27
C ILE A 35 28.25 -5.83 7.60
N PRO A 36 29.43 -6.19 8.16
CA PRO A 36 29.91 -5.62 9.42
C PRO A 36 29.81 -4.09 9.42
N PHE A 37 29.49 -3.51 10.59
CA PHE A 37 29.16 -2.08 10.82
C PHE A 37 27.73 -1.63 10.44
N TRP A 38 26.94 -2.44 9.74
CA TRP A 38 25.52 -2.13 9.51
C TRP A 38 24.62 -2.92 10.46
N ASN A 39 23.45 -2.35 10.76
CA ASN A 39 22.49 -2.95 11.70
C ASN A 39 22.16 -4.43 11.39
N GLY A 40 21.97 -4.79 10.11
CA GLY A 40 21.62 -6.18 9.78
C GLY A 40 22.72 -7.20 10.08
N TYR A 41 23.98 -6.81 10.24
CA TYR A 41 25.03 -7.71 10.74
C TYR A 41 24.79 -8.08 12.20
N ILE A 42 24.39 -7.10 13.02
CA ILE A 42 24.10 -7.30 14.45
C ILE A 42 22.91 -8.24 14.63
N SER A 43 21.82 -8.02 13.88
CA SER A 43 20.66 -8.91 13.91
C SER A 43 20.99 -10.32 13.46
N LYS A 44 21.81 -10.50 12.40
CA LYS A 44 22.20 -11.83 11.93
C LYS A 44 23.15 -12.53 12.90
N THR A 45 24.08 -11.80 13.50
CA THR A 45 25.03 -12.34 14.48
C THR A 45 24.31 -12.80 15.73
N LEU A 46 23.34 -12.02 16.23
CA LEU A 46 22.55 -12.41 17.39
C LEU A 46 21.75 -13.70 17.13
N LEU A 47 21.14 -13.82 15.95
CA LEU A 47 20.44 -15.05 15.55
C LEU A 47 21.40 -16.24 15.40
N HIS A 48 22.58 -16.02 14.80
CA HIS A 48 23.59 -17.06 14.62
C HIS A 48 24.13 -17.56 15.96
N GLU A 49 24.45 -16.65 16.88
CA GLU A 49 24.88 -16.99 18.23
C GLU A 49 23.78 -17.72 19.00
N SER A 50 22.53 -17.26 18.89
CA SER A 50 21.39 -17.95 19.52
C SER A 50 21.24 -19.39 19.02
N ILE A 51 21.55 -19.66 17.73
CA ILE A 51 21.52 -21.01 17.17
C ILE A 51 22.69 -21.84 17.71
N ILE A 52 23.89 -21.27 17.82
CA ILE A 52 25.08 -21.94 18.32
C ILE A 52 24.96 -22.26 19.82
N GLU A 53 24.49 -21.32 20.63
CA GLU A 53 24.35 -21.49 22.08
C GLU A 53 23.35 -22.62 22.41
N TYR A 54 22.29 -22.75 21.60
CA TYR A 54 21.32 -23.84 21.71
C TYR A 54 21.83 -25.18 21.13
N SER A 55 22.95 -25.17 20.40
CA SER A 55 23.46 -26.32 19.66
C SER A 55 24.31 -27.26 20.50
N LYS A 56 23.68 -28.29 21.08
CA LYS A 56 24.37 -29.51 21.55
C LYS A 56 24.07 -30.76 20.70
N ALA A 57 23.32 -30.62 19.61
CA ALA A 57 22.85 -31.73 18.77
C ALA A 57 23.17 -31.51 17.29
N PRO A 58 23.42 -32.58 16.51
CA PRO A 58 23.83 -32.49 15.10
C PRO A 58 22.80 -31.80 14.18
N VAL A 59 21.52 -31.74 14.58
CA VAL A 59 20.45 -31.04 13.85
C VAL A 59 20.74 -29.53 13.74
N PHE A 60 21.38 -28.92 14.74
CA PHE A 60 21.64 -27.48 14.75
C PHE A 60 22.76 -27.07 13.79
N VAL A 61 23.69 -27.97 13.46
CA VAL A 61 24.71 -27.73 12.42
C VAL A 61 24.05 -27.55 11.04
N PHE A 62 23.00 -28.34 10.75
CA PHE A 62 22.25 -28.18 9.51
C PHE A 62 21.51 -26.82 9.47
N VAL A 63 20.91 -26.42 10.59
CA VAL A 63 20.23 -25.13 10.72
C VAL A 63 21.21 -23.97 10.56
N GLU A 64 22.40 -24.07 11.14
CA GLU A 64 23.48 -23.09 10.98
C GLU A 64 23.86 -22.92 9.51
N TRP A 65 24.11 -24.01 8.79
CA TRP A 65 24.43 -23.94 7.36
C TRP A 65 23.28 -23.37 6.52
N MET A 66 22.03 -23.74 6.81
CA MET A 66 20.87 -23.13 6.17
C MET A 66 20.82 -21.63 6.41
N PHE A 67 21.11 -21.18 7.63
CA PHE A 67 21.16 -19.77 8.00
C PHE A 67 22.26 -19.03 7.22
N LEU A 68 23.49 -19.57 7.19
CA LEU A 68 24.61 -18.99 6.45
C LEU A 68 24.35 -18.93 4.93
N ILE A 69 23.78 -19.99 4.36
CA ILE A 69 23.43 -20.02 2.93
C ILE A 69 22.32 -19.02 2.63
N SER A 70 21.27 -18.94 3.45
CA SER A 70 20.19 -17.95 3.31
C SER A 70 20.73 -16.52 3.41
N GLY A 71 21.63 -16.27 4.35
CA GLY A 71 22.37 -15.02 4.47
C GLY A 71 23.18 -14.68 3.22
N GLY A 72 23.86 -15.67 2.64
CA GLY A 72 24.62 -15.50 1.40
C GLY A 72 23.74 -15.25 0.19
N LEU A 73 22.62 -15.97 0.05
CA LEU A 73 21.63 -15.69 -0.99
C LEU A 73 21.09 -14.26 -0.90
N THR A 74 20.95 -13.75 0.33
CA THR A 74 20.57 -12.35 0.57
C THR A 74 21.58 -11.35 0.01
N VAL A 75 22.86 -11.59 0.26
CA VAL A 75 23.94 -10.80 -0.34
C VAL A 75 23.92 -10.92 -1.87
N ALA A 76 23.71 -12.12 -2.41
CA ALA A 76 23.72 -12.38 -3.85
C ALA A 76 22.62 -11.61 -4.60
N TYR A 77 21.38 -11.64 -4.11
CA TYR A 77 20.29 -10.93 -4.79
C TYR A 77 20.41 -9.41 -4.61
N MET A 78 20.86 -8.91 -3.46
CA MET A 78 21.11 -7.47 -3.26
C MET A 78 22.24 -6.97 -4.15
N LEU A 79 23.30 -7.76 -4.32
CA LEU A 79 24.39 -7.47 -5.25
C LEU A 79 23.92 -7.48 -6.70
N LYS A 80 23.03 -8.42 -7.08
CA LYS A 80 22.39 -8.42 -8.41
C LYS A 80 21.64 -7.12 -8.69
N LEU A 81 20.82 -6.65 -7.74
CA LEU A 81 20.11 -5.38 -7.90
C LEU A 81 21.09 -4.19 -7.97
N TYR A 82 22.10 -4.17 -7.11
CA TYR A 82 23.10 -3.10 -7.11
C TYR A 82 23.83 -2.99 -8.45
N VAL A 83 24.41 -4.09 -8.94
CA VAL A 83 25.19 -4.09 -10.17
C VAL A 83 24.30 -3.78 -11.38
N SER A 84 23.10 -4.38 -11.46
CA SER A 84 22.18 -4.15 -12.59
C SER A 84 21.64 -2.71 -12.65
N VAL A 85 21.31 -2.11 -11.52
CA VAL A 85 20.72 -0.76 -11.50
C VAL A 85 21.80 0.33 -11.62
N PHE A 86 22.97 0.17 -10.99
CA PHE A 86 23.96 1.24 -10.86
C PHE A 86 25.19 1.09 -11.76
N TRP A 87 25.56 -0.13 -12.17
CA TRP A 87 26.79 -0.36 -12.96
C TRP A 87 26.48 -0.73 -14.41
N GLU A 88 25.54 -1.64 -14.63
CA GLU A 88 25.19 -2.09 -15.97
C GLU A 88 24.48 -1.00 -16.77
N LYS A 89 24.64 -1.00 -18.11
CA LYS A 89 23.85 -0.13 -19.01
C LYS A 89 22.55 -0.82 -19.37
N ASN A 90 21.52 -0.02 -19.66
CA ASN A 90 20.31 -0.52 -20.30
C ASN A 90 20.64 -1.17 -21.66
N ALA A 91 19.85 -2.17 -22.06
CA ALA A 91 19.99 -2.80 -23.37
C ALA A 91 19.65 -1.83 -24.51
N ASP A 92 18.76 -0.87 -24.26
CA ASP A 92 18.40 0.20 -25.18
C ASP A 92 19.25 1.47 -24.91
N PRO A 93 20.12 1.88 -25.84
CA PRO A 93 20.93 3.10 -25.71
C PRO A 93 20.08 4.38 -25.56
N ALA A 94 18.91 4.45 -26.19
CA ALA A 94 18.04 5.63 -26.12
C ALA A 94 17.47 5.81 -24.71
N ARG A 95 16.99 4.73 -24.09
CA ARG A 95 16.55 4.75 -22.67
C ARG A 95 17.69 5.09 -21.71
N GLN A 96 18.90 4.60 -21.96
CA GLN A 96 20.04 4.96 -21.13
C GLN A 96 20.36 6.47 -21.23
N ALA A 97 20.26 7.06 -22.42
CA ALA A 97 20.46 8.49 -22.61
C ALA A 97 19.39 9.31 -21.88
N GLU A 98 18.13 8.85 -21.88
CA GLU A 98 17.05 9.45 -21.10
C GLU A 98 17.36 9.41 -19.60
N PHE A 99 17.73 8.24 -19.06
CA PHE A 99 18.08 8.08 -17.65
C PHE A 99 19.27 8.94 -17.24
N ASP A 100 20.30 9.02 -18.08
CA ASP A 100 21.46 9.87 -17.83
C ASP A 100 21.09 11.37 -17.89
N GLY A 101 20.13 11.74 -18.75
CA GLY A 101 19.61 13.10 -18.91
C GLY A 101 18.69 13.57 -17.78
N MET A 102 18.10 12.65 -16.99
CA MET A 102 17.21 12.98 -15.88
C MET A 102 17.89 13.75 -14.72
N GLY A 103 19.22 13.90 -14.73
CA GLY A 103 19.96 14.85 -13.88
C GLY A 103 19.55 14.82 -12.40
N LYS A 104 19.09 15.96 -11.86
CA LYS A 104 18.57 16.12 -10.49
C LYS A 104 17.04 15.97 -10.37
N HIS A 105 16.32 15.82 -11.49
CA HIS A 105 14.85 15.81 -11.55
C HIS A 105 14.23 14.40 -11.37
N TYR A 106 15.03 13.39 -11.03
CA TYR A 106 14.52 12.03 -10.79
C TYR A 106 13.83 11.87 -9.43
N ILE A 107 14.11 12.73 -8.44
CA ILE A 107 13.58 12.62 -7.09
C ILE A 107 13.20 13.99 -6.50
N ASN A 108 12.10 14.06 -5.75
CA ASN A 108 11.71 15.26 -5.02
C ASN A 108 12.60 15.43 -3.75
N LYS A 109 12.82 16.68 -3.32
CA LYS A 109 13.65 17.02 -2.15
C LYS A 109 13.16 16.37 -0.85
N GLN A 110 11.84 16.27 -0.66
CA GLN A 110 11.24 15.63 0.51
C GLN A 110 11.56 14.12 0.56
N SER A 111 11.41 13.42 -0.57
CA SER A 111 11.76 12.00 -0.68
C SER A 111 13.26 11.78 -0.53
N MET A 112 14.08 12.69 -1.07
CA MET A 112 15.53 12.66 -0.89
C MET A 112 15.90 12.78 0.59
N PHE A 113 15.25 13.69 1.33
CA PHE A 113 15.47 13.82 2.77
C PHE A 113 15.05 12.56 3.53
N ALA A 114 13.84 12.05 3.28
CA ALA A 114 13.33 10.84 3.95
C ALA A 114 14.26 9.63 3.72
N ILE A 115 14.64 9.36 2.47
CA ILE A 115 15.55 8.27 2.12
C ILE A 115 16.95 8.51 2.71
N GLY A 116 17.45 9.75 2.66
CA GLY A 116 18.76 10.11 3.19
C GLY A 116 18.85 9.88 4.70
N VAL A 117 17.84 10.32 5.46
CA VAL A 117 17.76 10.08 6.91
C VAL A 117 17.73 8.59 7.20
N SER A 118 16.87 7.81 6.53
CA SER A 118 16.82 6.36 6.73
C SER A 118 18.14 5.67 6.39
N ALA A 119 18.81 6.07 5.31
CA ALA A 119 20.09 5.51 4.89
C ALA A 119 21.22 5.77 5.90
N VAL A 120 21.18 6.88 6.64
CA VAL A 120 22.17 7.26 7.66
C VAL A 120 21.87 6.60 9.01
N VAL A 121 20.61 6.43 9.37
CA VAL A 121 20.21 5.79 10.64
C VAL A 121 20.71 4.34 10.70
N LEU A 122 20.64 3.59 9.60
CA LEU A 122 21.04 2.17 9.54
C LEU A 122 22.51 1.90 9.94
N PRO A 123 23.52 2.61 9.40
CA PRO A 123 24.91 2.44 9.82
C PRO A 123 25.14 2.98 11.24
N ILE A 124 24.51 4.08 11.65
CA ILE A 124 24.66 4.60 13.02
C ILE A 124 24.24 3.53 14.04
N LEU A 125 23.08 2.90 13.84
CA LEU A 125 22.60 1.82 14.72
C LEU A 125 23.53 0.60 14.72
N GLY A 126 24.15 0.29 13.58
CA GLY A 126 25.10 -0.81 13.44
C GLY A 126 26.48 -0.55 14.06
N MET A 127 26.92 0.72 14.08
CA MET A 127 28.19 1.13 14.70
C MET A 127 28.10 1.26 16.22
N THR A 128 26.89 1.44 16.78
CA THR A 128 26.66 1.45 18.23
C THR A 128 25.80 0.26 18.68
N PRO A 129 26.24 -0.99 18.43
CA PRO A 129 25.38 -2.16 18.63
C PRO A 129 25.11 -2.45 20.10
N VAL A 130 26.06 -2.17 20.98
CA VAL A 130 25.93 -2.40 22.42
C VAL A 130 24.78 -1.55 22.99
N LYS A 131 24.78 -0.25 22.71
CA LYS A 131 23.73 0.67 23.20
C LYS A 131 22.34 0.35 22.64
N THR A 132 22.24 -0.07 21.38
CA THR A 132 20.96 -0.38 20.75
C THR A 132 20.41 -1.73 21.22
N MET A 133 21.27 -2.74 21.35
CA MET A 133 20.88 -4.08 21.78
C MET A 133 20.62 -4.15 23.28
N GLU A 134 21.34 -3.41 24.12
CA GLU A 134 21.02 -3.29 25.56
C GLU A 134 19.63 -2.68 25.77
N ALA A 135 19.29 -1.61 25.04
CA ALA A 135 17.98 -0.98 25.16
C ALA A 135 16.86 -1.93 24.71
N LEU A 136 17.09 -2.67 23.61
CA LEU A 136 16.14 -3.64 23.08
C LEU A 136 15.99 -4.86 24.01
N ALA A 137 17.10 -5.37 24.54
CA ALA A 137 17.11 -6.49 25.48
C ALA A 137 16.40 -6.10 26.78
N GLY A 138 16.65 -4.91 27.33
CA GLY A 138 15.95 -4.41 28.51
C GLY A 138 14.44 -4.28 28.30
N ALA A 139 14.00 -3.80 27.12
CA ALA A 139 12.59 -3.75 26.78
C ALA A 139 11.96 -5.16 26.60
N ALA A 140 12.72 -6.11 26.07
CA ALA A 140 12.26 -7.48 25.82
C ALA A 140 12.28 -8.38 27.07
N GLN A 141 13.17 -8.13 28.04
CA GLN A 141 13.33 -8.94 29.25
C GLN A 141 12.03 -9.10 30.04
N GLY A 142 11.31 -8.00 30.25
CA GLY A 142 10.02 -8.01 30.95
C GLY A 142 8.93 -8.78 30.19
N PHE A 143 8.95 -8.74 28.86
CA PHE A 143 8.01 -9.48 28.01
C PHE A 143 8.32 -10.98 27.98
N MET A 144 9.59 -11.36 27.89
CA MET A 144 10.05 -12.75 27.76
C MET A 144 10.13 -13.49 29.11
N ARG A 145 9.90 -12.79 30.23
CA ARG A 145 10.03 -13.32 31.61
C ARG A 145 11.39 -14.00 31.84
N MET A 146 12.44 -13.43 31.26
CA MET A 146 13.80 -13.97 31.43
C MET A 146 14.34 -13.59 32.81
N GLU A 147 14.69 -14.61 33.60
CA GLU A 147 15.42 -14.46 34.86
C GLU A 147 16.92 -14.61 34.57
N GLY A 148 17.63 -13.49 34.35
CA GLY A 148 19.08 -13.46 34.13
C GLY A 148 19.56 -12.27 33.29
N GLU A 149 20.85 -11.91 33.44
CA GLU A 149 21.49 -10.95 32.54
C GLU A 149 21.54 -11.52 31.11
N ALA A 150 21.07 -10.77 30.13
CA ALA A 150 21.14 -11.19 28.74
C ALA A 150 22.62 -11.24 28.33
N HIS A 151 23.10 -12.41 27.89
CA HIS A 151 24.46 -12.52 27.35
C HIS A 151 24.51 -11.78 26.01
N ILE A 152 25.09 -10.57 26.02
CA ILE A 152 25.28 -9.80 24.79
C ILE A 152 26.59 -10.28 24.15
N PRO A 153 26.55 -10.95 23.00
CA PRO A 153 27.76 -11.45 22.38
C PRO A 153 28.68 -10.30 21.96
N HIS A 154 29.98 -10.54 21.99
CA HIS A 154 30.95 -9.63 21.40
C HIS A 154 30.80 -9.65 19.88
N PHE A 155 29.93 -8.77 19.34
CA PHE A 155 29.55 -8.75 17.92
C PHE A 155 30.73 -8.66 16.94
N PHE A 156 31.88 -8.11 17.36
CA PHE A 156 33.10 -8.00 16.55
C PHE A 156 34.21 -8.98 16.98
N SER A 157 33.85 -10.09 17.62
CA SER A 157 34.77 -11.20 17.85
C SER A 157 35.14 -11.92 16.55
N MET A 158 36.29 -12.58 16.52
CA MET A 158 36.78 -13.30 15.34
C MET A 158 35.82 -14.42 14.90
N GLU A 159 35.08 -15.00 15.84
CA GLU A 159 34.11 -16.07 15.58
C GLU A 159 32.88 -15.54 14.85
N CYS A 160 32.27 -14.46 15.34
CA CYS A 160 31.11 -13.82 14.70
C CYS A 160 31.47 -13.25 13.31
N LEU A 161 32.66 -12.63 13.19
CA LEU A 161 33.16 -12.12 11.91
C LEU A 161 33.35 -13.23 10.88
N LYS A 162 33.85 -14.40 11.30
CA LYS A 162 34.03 -15.55 10.40
C LYS A 162 32.69 -16.02 9.83
N GLY A 163 31.64 -16.14 10.64
CA GLY A 163 30.29 -16.50 10.18
C GLY A 163 29.75 -15.51 9.15
N GLY A 164 29.85 -14.22 9.44
CA GLY A 164 29.45 -13.15 8.51
C GLY A 164 30.24 -13.18 7.19
N LEU A 165 31.57 -13.35 7.27
CA LEU A 165 32.44 -13.45 6.09
C LEU A 165 32.13 -14.66 5.22
N ILE A 166 31.82 -15.83 5.83
CA ILE A 166 31.40 -17.03 5.09
C ILE A 166 30.11 -16.76 4.32
N SER A 167 29.10 -16.17 4.97
CA SER A 167 27.84 -15.79 4.31
C SER A 167 28.09 -14.83 3.13
N ILE A 168 28.92 -13.80 3.32
CA ILE A 168 29.29 -12.85 2.25
C ILE A 168 30.00 -13.57 1.10
N ALA A 169 30.93 -14.47 1.40
CA ALA A 169 31.67 -15.25 0.41
C ALA A 169 30.73 -16.16 -0.40
N ILE A 170 29.80 -16.87 0.26
CA ILE A 170 28.75 -17.66 -0.41
C ILE A 170 27.94 -16.76 -1.35
N GLY A 171 27.51 -15.59 -0.88
CA GLY A 171 26.74 -14.66 -1.70
C GLY A 171 27.49 -14.15 -2.94
N ALA A 172 28.77 -13.79 -2.77
CA ALA A 172 29.63 -13.39 -3.88
C ALA A 172 29.81 -14.53 -4.89
N LEU A 173 30.02 -15.76 -4.41
CA LEU A 173 30.21 -16.94 -5.24
C LEU A 173 28.92 -17.29 -6.01
N VAL A 174 27.76 -17.27 -5.35
CA VAL A 174 26.45 -17.45 -6.02
C VAL A 174 26.20 -16.37 -7.06
N TYR A 175 26.52 -15.11 -6.76
CA TYR A 175 26.38 -14.03 -7.73
C TYR A 175 27.25 -14.26 -8.97
N LEU A 176 28.53 -14.60 -8.79
CA LEU A 176 29.46 -14.80 -9.90
C LEU A 176 29.16 -16.07 -10.71
N LEU A 177 28.88 -17.19 -10.05
CA LEU A 177 28.71 -18.48 -10.72
C LEU A 177 27.29 -18.71 -11.20
N VAL A 178 26.27 -18.33 -10.43
CA VAL A 178 24.88 -18.64 -10.75
C VAL A 178 24.25 -17.45 -11.46
N ILE A 179 24.24 -16.27 -10.85
CA ILE A 179 23.52 -15.11 -11.41
C ILE A 179 24.18 -14.65 -12.71
N ARG A 180 25.49 -14.48 -12.72
CA ARG A 180 26.21 -13.95 -13.89
C ARG A 180 26.41 -14.97 -15.01
N ARG A 181 26.52 -16.27 -14.70
CA ARG A 181 26.75 -17.31 -15.71
C ARG A 181 25.47 -17.96 -16.23
N VAL A 182 24.48 -18.18 -15.35
CA VAL A 182 23.26 -18.94 -15.68
C VAL A 182 22.11 -18.00 -16.02
N PHE A 183 21.88 -16.98 -15.18
CA PHE A 183 20.71 -16.10 -15.32
C PHE A 183 20.91 -14.93 -16.29
N LEU A 184 22.15 -14.51 -16.55
CA LEU A 184 22.47 -13.50 -17.55
C LEU A 184 22.75 -14.18 -18.90
N ARG A 185 21.76 -14.18 -19.79
CA ARG A 185 21.94 -14.70 -21.16
C ARG A 185 22.26 -13.57 -22.13
N LYS A 186 23.24 -13.80 -23.00
CA LYS A 186 23.51 -12.90 -24.13
C LYS A 186 22.56 -13.26 -25.27
N LYS A 187 21.84 -12.27 -25.78
CA LYS A 187 21.02 -12.40 -26.99
C LYS A 187 21.91 -12.26 -28.23
N GLU A 188 21.45 -12.78 -29.37
CA GLU A 188 22.19 -12.78 -30.65
C GLU A 188 22.59 -11.38 -31.16
N GLY A 189 21.97 -10.31 -30.64
CA GLY A 189 22.34 -8.91 -30.92
C GLY A 189 23.33 -8.27 -29.93
N GLY A 190 24.01 -9.05 -29.08
CA GLY A 190 25.00 -8.56 -28.11
C GLY A 190 24.43 -7.98 -26.81
N ALA A 191 23.12 -7.75 -26.73
CA ALA A 191 22.45 -7.31 -25.51
C ALA A 191 22.28 -8.46 -24.51
N SER A 192 22.65 -8.25 -23.25
CA SER A 192 22.47 -9.22 -22.16
C SER A 192 21.14 -9.02 -21.44
N THR A 193 20.37 -10.09 -21.23
CA THR A 193 19.07 -10.07 -20.58
C THR A 193 19.06 -11.02 -19.39
N TYR A 194 18.51 -10.58 -18.25
CA TYR A 194 18.22 -11.44 -17.12
C TYR A 194 16.99 -12.28 -17.42
N VAL A 195 17.16 -13.59 -17.42
CA VAL A 195 16.07 -14.55 -17.63
C VAL A 195 15.34 -14.78 -16.32
N ASP A 196 14.02 -14.73 -16.37
CA ASP A 196 13.18 -15.24 -15.30
C ASP A 196 13.05 -16.76 -15.46
N ALA A 197 13.66 -17.51 -14.54
CA ALA A 197 13.55 -18.97 -14.52
C ALA A 197 12.47 -19.45 -13.54
N TRP A 198 11.77 -18.54 -12.86
CA TRP A 198 10.75 -18.92 -11.90
C TRP A 198 9.47 -19.36 -12.61
N PRO A 199 8.91 -20.53 -12.27
CA PRO A 199 7.68 -20.97 -12.90
C PRO A 199 6.50 -20.10 -12.48
N LYS A 200 5.73 -19.63 -13.46
CA LYS A 200 4.58 -18.72 -13.24
C LYS A 200 3.50 -19.26 -12.30
N TRP A 201 3.40 -20.58 -12.13
CA TRP A 201 2.41 -21.21 -11.25
C TRP A 201 2.80 -21.19 -9.77
N LEU A 202 4.10 -20.98 -9.46
CA LEU A 202 4.59 -20.74 -8.09
C LEU A 202 4.82 -19.25 -7.82
N ASP A 203 4.29 -18.38 -8.67
CA ASP A 203 4.39 -16.95 -8.44
C ASP A 203 3.45 -16.54 -7.31
N LEU A 204 4.04 -16.27 -6.14
CA LEU A 204 3.33 -15.89 -4.93
C LEU A 204 2.50 -14.61 -5.12
N GLU A 205 2.92 -13.72 -6.03
CA GLU A 205 2.18 -12.52 -6.35
C GLU A 205 0.81 -12.84 -6.95
N ASN A 206 0.78 -13.73 -7.93
CA ASN A 206 -0.45 -14.14 -8.61
C ASN A 206 -1.27 -15.12 -7.79
N LEU A 207 -0.62 -16.00 -7.02
CA LEU A 207 -1.30 -17.06 -6.27
C LEU A 207 -1.85 -16.60 -4.92
N VAL A 208 -1.13 -15.73 -4.20
CA VAL A 208 -1.48 -15.31 -2.84
C VAL A 208 -1.79 -13.82 -2.77
N TYR A 209 -0.85 -12.95 -3.15
CA TYR A 209 -0.97 -11.52 -2.87
C TYR A 209 -2.10 -10.83 -3.65
N ARG A 210 -2.21 -11.06 -4.96
CA ARG A 210 -3.25 -10.44 -5.80
C ARG A 210 -4.65 -10.89 -5.37
N PRO A 211 -4.95 -12.19 -5.18
CA PRO A 211 -6.24 -12.61 -4.65
C PRO A 211 -6.54 -12.03 -3.27
N LEU A 212 -5.55 -12.02 -2.37
CA LEU A 212 -5.73 -11.48 -1.02
C LEU A 212 -6.06 -9.98 -1.05
N ILE A 213 -5.27 -9.19 -1.77
CA ILE A 213 -5.39 -7.72 -1.78
C ILE A 213 -6.56 -7.25 -2.65
N GLN A 214 -6.83 -7.91 -3.78
CA GLN A 214 -7.84 -7.45 -4.74
C GLN A 214 -9.22 -8.06 -4.51
N ARG A 215 -9.31 -9.22 -3.83
CA ARG A 215 -10.60 -9.88 -3.59
C ARG A 215 -10.92 -9.97 -2.11
N VAL A 216 -10.04 -10.56 -1.31
CA VAL A 216 -10.33 -10.84 0.10
C VAL A 216 -10.41 -9.55 0.92
N LEU A 217 -9.44 -8.65 0.78
CA LEU A 217 -9.38 -7.43 1.56
C LEU A 217 -10.56 -6.47 1.25
N PRO A 218 -10.94 -6.21 -0.02
CA PRO A 218 -12.11 -5.39 -0.32
C PRO A 218 -13.40 -6.06 0.12
N PHE A 219 -13.50 -7.39 0.04
CA PHE A 219 -14.66 -8.12 0.55
C PHE A 219 -14.83 -7.95 2.07
N ILE A 220 -13.75 -8.10 2.83
CA ILE A 220 -13.75 -7.84 4.28
C ILE A 220 -14.11 -6.37 4.55
N GLY A 221 -13.53 -5.44 3.80
CA GLY A 221 -13.84 -4.01 3.91
C GLY A 221 -15.33 -3.72 3.70
N ILE A 222 -15.92 -4.24 2.61
CA ILE A 222 -17.35 -4.11 2.31
C ILE A 222 -18.19 -4.73 3.42
N PHE A 223 -17.81 -5.90 3.92
CA PHE A 223 -18.53 -6.57 5.01
C PHE A 223 -18.54 -5.74 6.29
N VAL A 224 -17.39 -5.19 6.70
CA VAL A 224 -17.27 -4.33 7.89
C VAL A 224 -18.05 -3.03 7.71
N CYS A 225 -17.95 -2.38 6.54
CA CYS A 225 -18.74 -1.19 6.24
C CYS A 225 -20.24 -1.47 6.32
N ARG A 226 -20.70 -2.62 5.79
CA ARG A 226 -22.12 -3.00 5.82
C ARG A 226 -22.64 -3.26 7.24
N ILE A 227 -21.81 -3.81 8.13
CA ILE A 227 -22.15 -3.93 9.56
C ILE A 227 -22.30 -2.53 10.17
N GLY A 228 -21.36 -1.63 9.88
CA GLY A 228 -21.43 -0.23 10.31
C GLY A 228 -22.73 0.45 9.88
N ASP A 229 -23.09 0.36 8.60
CA ASP A 229 -24.33 0.93 8.06
C ASP A 229 -25.57 0.33 8.75
N SER A 230 -25.61 -0.99 8.91
CA SER A 230 -26.74 -1.66 9.58
C SER A 230 -26.89 -1.25 11.05
N LEU A 231 -25.79 -0.97 11.75
CA LEU A 231 -25.82 -0.49 13.14
C LEU A 231 -26.33 0.95 13.21
N VAL A 232 -25.88 1.82 12.30
CA VAL A 232 -26.36 3.20 12.20
C VAL A 232 -27.85 3.22 11.91
N ASP A 233 -28.33 2.43 10.95
CA ASP A 233 -29.75 2.29 10.62
C ASP A 233 -30.55 1.79 11.82
N GLY A 234 -30.05 0.77 12.52
CA GLY A 234 -30.67 0.25 13.75
C GLY A 234 -30.78 1.30 14.85
N LEU A 235 -29.72 2.11 15.03
CA LEU A 235 -29.68 3.20 16.00
C LEU A 235 -30.67 4.31 15.63
N VAL A 236 -30.78 4.67 14.35
CA VAL A 236 -31.77 5.64 13.85
C VAL A 236 -33.20 5.15 14.13
N VAL A 237 -33.49 3.86 13.87
CA VAL A 237 -34.80 3.27 14.15
C VAL A 237 -35.08 3.23 15.66
N ALA A 238 -34.08 2.89 16.47
CA ALA A 238 -34.20 2.89 17.92
C ALA A 238 -34.50 4.30 18.46
N LEU A 239 -33.74 5.31 18.03
CA LEU A 239 -33.97 6.72 18.38
C LEU A 239 -35.36 7.20 17.94
N ARG A 240 -35.83 6.77 16.76
CA ARG A 240 -37.19 7.06 16.30
C ARG A 240 -38.25 6.44 17.22
N LYS A 241 -38.04 5.21 17.70
CA LYS A 241 -39.01 4.56 18.58
C LYS A 241 -38.99 5.08 20.02
N THR A 242 -37.85 5.55 20.52
CA THR A 242 -37.68 5.94 21.93
C THR A 242 -37.77 7.44 22.18
N LEU A 243 -37.04 8.26 21.41
CA LEU A 243 -36.90 9.70 21.67
C LEU A 243 -37.75 10.57 20.74
N TYR A 244 -37.76 10.25 19.44
CA TYR A 244 -38.43 11.09 18.44
C TYR A 244 -39.86 10.63 18.22
N ARG A 245 -40.83 11.34 18.80
CA ARG A 245 -42.24 11.11 18.49
C ARG A 245 -42.50 11.47 17.02
N ASP A 246 -42.74 10.47 16.18
CA ASP A 246 -43.11 10.65 14.77
C ASP A 246 -44.26 11.66 14.68
N ARG A 247 -43.98 12.87 14.18
CA ARG A 247 -45.04 13.82 13.85
C ARG A 247 -45.80 13.24 12.67
N LYS A 248 -47.07 12.89 12.89
CA LYS A 248 -48.00 12.62 11.79
C LYS A 248 -47.87 13.77 10.80
N ILE A 249 -47.52 13.46 9.55
CA ILE A 249 -47.45 14.43 8.46
C ILE A 249 -48.79 15.17 8.49
N PRO A 250 -48.83 16.49 8.76
CA PRO A 250 -50.08 17.21 8.79
C PRO A 250 -50.65 17.12 7.37
N TYR A 251 -51.74 16.38 7.19
CA TYR A 251 -52.50 16.40 5.95
C TYR A 251 -53.11 17.79 5.83
N ARG A 252 -52.32 18.74 5.33
CA ARG A 252 -52.69 20.15 5.23
C ARG A 252 -53.46 20.28 3.93
N THR A 253 -54.79 20.28 4.04
CA THR A 253 -55.73 20.84 3.06
C THR A 253 -55.47 22.34 2.90
N GLY A 254 -54.31 22.70 2.37
CA GLY A 254 -53.94 24.06 2.01
C GLY A 254 -54.48 24.37 0.63
N SER A 255 -55.24 25.46 0.50
CA SER A 255 -55.72 25.96 -0.78
C SER A 255 -54.56 26.18 -1.76
N LEU A 256 -54.75 25.75 -3.01
CA LEU A 256 -53.77 25.87 -4.07
C LEU A 256 -53.39 27.35 -4.32
N PRO A 257 -52.13 27.64 -4.71
CA PRO A 257 -51.73 28.96 -5.15
C PRO A 257 -52.69 29.51 -6.22
N LYS A 258 -52.99 30.81 -6.18
CA LYS A 258 -53.96 31.46 -7.08
C LYS A 258 -53.62 31.23 -8.57
N VAL A 259 -52.33 31.12 -8.89
CA VAL A 259 -51.82 30.90 -10.26
C VAL A 259 -52.13 29.51 -10.77
N ASP A 260 -51.85 28.46 -9.99
CA ASP A 260 -52.16 27.07 -10.36
C ASP A 260 -53.66 26.84 -10.50
N THR A 261 -54.46 27.56 -9.69
CA THR A 261 -55.91 27.57 -9.77
C THR A 261 -56.41 28.23 -11.06
N ALA A 262 -55.78 29.33 -11.49
CA ALA A 262 -56.13 30.02 -12.73
C ALA A 262 -55.75 29.20 -13.97
N ILE A 263 -54.56 28.60 -13.98
CA ILE A 263 -54.09 27.72 -15.06
C ILE A 263 -54.97 26.46 -15.15
N GLY A 264 -55.33 25.87 -14.00
CA GLY A 264 -56.23 24.73 -13.96
C GLY A 264 -57.62 25.04 -14.52
N LYS A 265 -58.17 26.23 -14.23
CA LYS A 265 -59.45 26.67 -14.80
C LYS A 265 -59.37 26.92 -16.31
N LEU A 266 -58.29 27.52 -16.80
CA LEU A 266 -58.08 27.75 -18.24
C LEU A 266 -57.99 26.43 -19.01
N LEU A 267 -57.27 25.44 -18.46
CA LEU A 267 -57.17 24.11 -19.07
C LEU A 267 -58.49 23.35 -19.03
N ASP A 268 -59.25 23.44 -17.95
CA ASP A 268 -60.58 22.84 -17.84
C ASP A 268 -61.58 23.50 -18.84
N GLN A 269 -61.49 24.81 -19.05
CA GLN A 269 -62.30 25.53 -20.05
C GLN A 269 -61.91 25.17 -21.49
N GLY A 270 -60.62 25.03 -21.79
CA GLY A 270 -60.13 24.56 -23.09
C GLY A 270 -60.53 23.12 -23.40
N ALA A 271 -60.46 22.23 -22.40
CA ALA A 271 -60.90 20.84 -22.53
C ALA A 271 -62.41 20.71 -22.78
N ALA A 272 -63.22 21.57 -22.14
CA ALA A 272 -64.67 21.64 -22.37
C ALA A 272 -65.03 22.11 -23.80
N TYR A 273 -64.28 23.06 -24.36
CA TYR A 273 -64.46 23.53 -25.74
C TYR A 273 -64.10 22.45 -26.79
N LEU A 274 -63.12 21.60 -26.49
CA LEU A 274 -62.66 20.52 -27.38
C LEU A 274 -63.51 19.22 -27.32
N LYS A 275 -64.63 19.23 -26.58
CA LYS A 275 -65.60 18.11 -26.45
C LYS A 275 -64.98 16.73 -26.13
N ARG A 276 -63.77 16.73 -25.56
CA ARG A 276 -62.98 15.53 -25.24
C ARG A 276 -63.17 15.20 -23.77
N GLN A 277 -64.42 14.94 -23.39
CA GLN A 277 -64.76 14.57 -22.02
C GLN A 277 -64.81 13.04 -21.90
N GLU A 278 -63.65 12.41 -22.10
CA GLU A 278 -63.41 11.05 -21.62
C GLU A 278 -62.68 11.17 -20.27
N GLU A 279 -63.40 10.73 -19.23
CA GLU A 279 -63.04 10.66 -17.81
C GLU A 279 -62.99 11.97 -16.99
N ASN A 280 -63.70 11.91 -15.86
CA ASN A 280 -63.86 12.94 -14.83
C ASN A 280 -62.55 13.31 -14.10
N VAL A 281 -61.54 13.82 -14.81
CA VAL A 281 -60.28 14.27 -14.20
C VAL A 281 -60.10 15.76 -14.48
N SER A 282 -60.58 16.61 -13.56
CA SER A 282 -60.30 18.06 -13.61
C SER A 282 -58.79 18.29 -13.62
N TYR A 283 -58.28 18.96 -14.65
CA TYR A 283 -56.87 19.28 -14.83
C TYR A 283 -56.37 20.18 -13.69
N ARG A 284 -57.25 21.00 -13.11
CA ARG A 284 -56.98 21.73 -11.86
C ARG A 284 -56.58 20.81 -10.70
N ARG A 285 -57.27 19.68 -10.54
CA ARG A 285 -56.93 18.69 -9.49
C ARG A 285 -55.59 18.02 -9.78
N LYS A 286 -55.32 17.68 -11.05
CA LYS A 286 -54.07 17.01 -11.47
C LYS A 286 -52.84 17.93 -11.31
N LEU A 287 -52.96 19.21 -11.69
CA LEU A 287 -51.91 20.20 -11.48
C LEU A 287 -51.69 20.48 -9.99
N GLY A 288 -52.76 20.54 -9.21
CA GLY A 288 -52.67 20.72 -7.77
C GLY A 288 -51.91 19.60 -7.07
N ILE A 289 -52.18 18.34 -7.44
CA ILE A 289 -51.45 17.17 -6.92
C ILE A 289 -49.95 17.26 -7.28
N ARG A 290 -49.61 17.56 -8.54
CA ARG A 290 -48.21 17.70 -8.97
C ARG A 290 -47.44 18.85 -8.31
N ALA A 291 -48.12 19.96 -8.03
CA ALA A 291 -47.52 21.08 -7.31
C ALA A 291 -47.25 20.70 -5.84
N LEU A 292 -48.17 19.93 -5.23
CA LEU A 292 -48.01 19.38 -3.89
C LEU A 292 -46.86 18.39 -3.83
N GLU A 293 -46.79 17.42 -4.76
CA GLU A 293 -45.71 16.42 -4.85
C GLU A 293 -44.33 17.07 -5.02
N ARG A 294 -44.22 18.13 -5.83
CA ARG A 294 -42.95 18.86 -5.99
C ARG A 294 -42.55 19.58 -4.71
N LYS A 295 -43.51 20.14 -3.99
CA LYS A 295 -43.24 20.83 -2.72
C LYS A 295 -42.86 19.82 -1.63
N GLU A 296 -43.57 18.69 -1.55
CA GLU A 296 -43.26 17.57 -0.65
C GLU A 296 -41.89 16.97 -0.94
N SER A 297 -41.53 16.73 -2.21
CA SER A 297 -40.20 16.26 -2.57
C SER A 297 -39.12 17.25 -2.13
N ARG A 298 -39.36 18.56 -2.30
CA ARG A 298 -38.39 19.60 -1.94
C ARG A 298 -38.25 19.80 -0.43
N ASP A 299 -39.36 19.68 0.31
CA ASP A 299 -39.36 19.75 1.77
C ASP A 299 -38.78 18.46 2.37
N MET A 300 -39.07 17.29 1.80
CA MET A 300 -38.42 16.02 2.16
C MET A 300 -36.91 16.07 1.90
N ILE A 301 -36.47 16.64 0.78
CA ILE A 301 -35.05 16.90 0.49
C ILE A 301 -34.42 17.85 1.51
N ARG A 302 -35.13 18.90 1.96
CA ARG A 302 -34.63 19.86 2.94
C ARG A 302 -34.56 19.32 4.37
N TYR A 303 -35.51 18.47 4.77
CA TYR A 303 -35.62 17.97 6.15
C TYR A 303 -35.08 16.54 6.31
N SER A 304 -34.70 15.85 5.23
CA SER A 304 -34.05 14.53 5.29
C SER A 304 -32.56 14.67 5.56
N LEU A 305 -32.17 14.38 6.80
CA LEU A 305 -30.78 14.25 7.22
C LEU A 305 -30.01 13.23 6.36
N SER A 306 -30.68 12.16 5.92
CA SER A 306 -30.12 11.11 5.07
C SER A 306 -29.69 11.65 3.70
N TYR A 307 -30.48 12.53 3.09
CA TYR A 307 -30.15 13.15 1.81
C TYR A 307 -28.97 14.12 1.94
N GLY A 308 -28.90 14.86 3.06
CA GLY A 308 -27.76 15.71 3.40
C GLY A 308 -26.46 14.92 3.57
N LEU A 309 -26.51 13.77 4.27
CA LEU A 309 -25.35 12.88 4.43
C LEU A 309 -24.91 12.26 3.10
N GLN A 310 -25.84 11.83 2.25
CA GLN A 310 -25.51 11.29 0.92
C GLN A 310 -24.80 12.32 0.04
N LEU A 311 -25.28 13.57 0.00
CA LEU A 311 -24.63 14.65 -0.73
C LEU A 311 -23.24 14.97 -0.18
N ALA A 312 -23.07 14.96 1.14
CA ALA A 312 -21.76 15.16 1.77
C ALA A 312 -20.78 14.02 1.42
N GLY A 313 -21.26 12.76 1.43
CA GLY A 313 -20.48 11.59 1.01
C GLY A 313 -20.04 11.66 -0.45
N ILE A 314 -20.96 12.01 -1.36
CA ILE A 314 -20.65 12.23 -2.78
C ILE A 314 -19.63 13.36 -2.94
N GLY A 315 -19.79 14.46 -2.19
CA GLY A 315 -18.84 15.57 -2.16
C GLY A 315 -17.43 15.15 -1.73
N MET A 316 -17.32 14.35 -0.66
CA MET A 316 -16.02 13.84 -0.20
C MET A 316 -15.36 12.91 -1.22
N ILE A 317 -16.12 12.05 -1.89
CA ILE A 317 -15.60 11.18 -2.96
C ILE A 317 -15.03 12.04 -4.11
N LEU A 318 -15.74 13.08 -4.54
CA LEU A 318 -15.27 13.99 -5.59
C LEU A 318 -13.99 14.72 -5.18
N ILE A 319 -13.88 15.15 -3.92
CA ILE A 319 -12.67 15.80 -3.40
C ILE A 319 -11.49 14.82 -3.37
N LEU A 320 -11.70 13.57 -2.94
CA LEU A 320 -10.67 12.53 -2.95
C LEU A 320 -10.17 12.23 -4.37
N VAL A 321 -11.08 12.13 -5.33
CA VAL A 321 -10.72 11.93 -6.75
C VAL A 321 -9.93 13.12 -7.28
N TYR A 322 -10.34 14.36 -6.94
CA TYR A 322 -9.61 15.57 -7.34
C TYR A 322 -8.20 15.65 -6.74
N LEU A 323 -8.00 15.19 -5.50
CA LEU A 323 -6.67 15.18 -4.86
C LEU A 323 -5.74 14.07 -5.38
N LEU A 324 -6.30 13.01 -5.98
CA LEU A 324 -5.55 11.87 -6.51
C LEU A 324 -5.20 12.01 -8.00
N LEU A 325 -5.89 12.88 -8.74
CA LEU A 325 -5.59 13.26 -10.12
C LEU A 325 -4.57 14.40 -10.18
#